data_AF-A0A843IF21-F1
#
_entry.id   AF-A0A843IF21-F1
#
_cell.length_a   1.000
_cell.length_b   1.000
_cell.length_c   1.000
_cell.angle_alpha   90.00
_cell.angle_beta   90.00
_cell.angle_gamma   90.00
#
_symmetry.space_group_name_H-M   'P 1'
#
loop_
_entity.id
_entity.type
_entity.pdbx_description
1 polymer ?
#
loop_
_entity_poly.entity_id
_entity_poly.type
_entity_poly.pdbx_seq_one_letter_code
_entity_poly.pdbx_strand_id
1 'polypeptide(L)'
;VEFKDVASFSYNKQNDVTMILVDDENYLPNILNKLWRIFSRDEIYQPNRYQLEISGNQMDLENLVIDDPHSNLQRRIYDAIFRILPEGFKIIKDMSTKDIIAVVATDELIMDSWIEKAEEYIAELNNGM
;
A
#
# COMPACT_ATOMS: atom_id res chain seq x y z
N VAL A 1 9.89 1.82 -6.16
CA VAL A 1 10.56 3.10 -5.89
C VAL A 1 10.92 3.13 -4.42
N GLU A 2 12.21 3.13 -4.13
CA GLU A 2 12.71 3.32 -2.78
C GLU A 2 12.69 4.81 -2.43
N PHE A 3 12.68 5.12 -1.14
CA PHE A 3 12.55 6.50 -0.67
C PHE A 3 13.72 7.37 -1.18
N LYS A 4 14.95 6.85 -1.12
CA LYS A 4 16.15 7.53 -1.65
C LYS A 4 16.10 7.86 -3.15
N ASP A 5 15.22 7.20 -3.92
CA ASP A 5 15.10 7.47 -5.36
C ASP A 5 14.40 8.80 -5.63
N VAL A 6 13.68 9.36 -4.65
CA VAL A 6 12.81 10.55 -4.80
C VAL A 6 12.94 11.57 -3.67
N ALA A 7 13.82 11.31 -2.71
CA ALA A 7 14.10 12.21 -1.60
C ALA A 7 15.52 12.03 -1.06
N SER A 8 16.07 13.12 -0.56
CA SER A 8 17.40 13.20 0.03
C SER A 8 17.33 13.28 1.55
N PHE A 9 18.20 12.56 2.25
CA PHE A 9 18.23 12.49 3.72
C PHE A 9 19.48 13.14 4.29
N SER A 10 19.33 13.81 5.44
CA SER A 10 20.45 14.36 6.20
C SER A 10 20.16 14.30 7.70
N TYR A 11 20.99 13.60 8.45
CA TYR A 11 20.91 13.56 9.90
C TYR A 11 21.76 14.64 10.58
N ASN A 12 21.11 15.52 11.34
CA ASN A 12 21.77 16.53 12.17
C ASN A 12 21.96 16.00 13.61
N LYS A 13 23.19 15.61 13.92
CA LYS A 13 23.58 15.10 15.25
C LYS A 13 23.43 16.09 16.41
N GLN A 14 23.50 17.40 16.15
CA GLN A 14 23.42 18.41 17.21
C GLN A 14 21.99 18.58 17.71
N ASN A 15 21.04 18.57 16.78
CA ASN A 15 19.62 18.73 17.08
C ASN A 15 18.89 17.39 17.25
N ASP A 16 19.57 16.28 16.96
CA ASP A 16 19.02 14.92 16.89
C ASP A 16 17.77 14.85 16.00
N VAL A 17 17.89 15.35 14.77
CA VAL A 17 16.80 15.41 13.78
C VAL A 17 17.31 14.91 12.43
N THR A 18 16.51 14.07 11.79
CA THR A 18 16.68 13.69 10.39
C THR A 18 15.82 14.61 9.53
N MET A 19 16.46 15.32 8.61
CA MET A 19 15.81 16.12 7.58
C MET A 19 15.66 15.30 6.31
N ILE A 20 14.47 15.34 5.72
CA ILE A 20 14.14 14.69 4.45
C ILE A 20 13.69 15.77 3.48
N LEU A 21 14.42 15.90 2.38
CA LEU A 21 14.08 16.80 1.27
C LEU A 21 13.45 15.98 0.16
N VAL A 22 12.18 16.22 -0.15
CA VAL A 22 11.46 15.55 -1.23
C VAL A 22 11.85 16.17 -2.57
N ASP A 23 12.49 15.37 -3.42
CA ASP A 23 13.02 15.80 -4.73
C ASP A 23 11.94 15.68 -5.82
N ASP A 24 11.05 14.68 -5.72
CA ASP A 24 9.88 14.50 -6.61
C ASP A 24 8.56 14.60 -5.83
N GLU A 25 7.86 15.72 -6.00
CA GLU A 25 6.58 16.03 -5.34
C GLU A 25 5.47 15.03 -5.68
N ASN A 26 5.54 14.34 -6.83
CA ASN A 26 4.53 13.35 -7.21
C ASN A 26 4.47 12.17 -6.21
N TYR A 27 5.57 11.92 -5.50
CA TYR A 27 5.67 10.87 -4.50
C TYR A 27 5.39 11.34 -3.07
N LEU A 28 5.23 12.65 -2.83
CA LEU A 28 4.94 13.20 -1.51
C LEU A 28 3.73 12.54 -0.82
N PRO A 29 2.59 12.29 -1.50
CA PRO A 29 1.47 11.59 -0.87
C PRO A 29 1.82 10.16 -0.44
N ASN A 30 2.60 9.44 -1.25
CA ASN A 30 3.04 8.08 -0.97
C ASN A 30 4.01 8.04 0.21
N ILE A 31 4.96 8.98 0.23
CA ILE A 31 5.91 9.21 1.32
C ILE A 31 5.16 9.45 2.63
N LEU A 32 4.26 10.44 2.68
CA LEU A 32 3.50 10.77 3.88
C LEU A 32 2.65 9.60 4.36
N ASN A 33 1.98 8.89 3.45
CA ASN A 33 1.19 7.71 3.80
C ASN A 33 2.04 6.59 4.41
N LYS A 34 3.29 6.41 3.97
CA LYS A 34 4.20 5.42 4.54
C LYS A 34 4.72 5.86 5.90
N LEU A 35 5.14 7.12 6.02
CA LEU A 35 5.64 7.67 7.27
C LEU A 35 4.54 7.67 8.35
N TRP A 36 3.29 8.02 8.04
CA TRP A 36 2.18 7.98 9.00
C TRP A 36 1.79 6.57 9.48
N ARG A 37 2.30 5.51 8.85
CA ARG A 37 2.14 4.13 9.34
C ARG A 37 3.24 3.74 10.33
N ILE A 38 4.38 4.41 10.27
CA ILE A 38 5.56 4.16 11.10
C ILE A 38 5.55 5.11 12.30
N PHE A 39 5.19 6.36 12.06
CA PHE A 39 5.14 7.46 13.02
C PHE A 39 3.72 8.00 13.12
N SER A 40 3.36 8.60 14.24
CA SER A 40 2.16 9.41 14.34
C SER A 40 2.30 10.71 13.55
N ARG A 41 1.17 11.35 13.20
CA ARG A 41 1.18 12.60 12.42
C ARG A 41 1.93 13.72 13.13
N ASP A 42 1.87 13.78 14.45
CA ASP A 42 2.48 14.82 15.27
C ASP A 42 4.00 14.66 15.41
N GLU A 43 4.53 13.47 15.10
CA GLU A 43 5.97 13.17 15.10
C GLU A 43 6.67 13.60 13.80
N ILE A 44 5.91 13.98 12.78
CA ILE A 44 6.45 14.42 11.48
C ILE A 44 6.20 15.91 11.35
N TYR A 45 7.25 16.70 11.50
CA TYR A 45 7.17 18.14 11.27
C TYR A 45 7.38 18.44 9.77
N GLN A 46 6.41 19.11 9.15
CA GLN A 46 6.45 19.48 7.74
C GLN A 46 6.42 21.01 7.60
N PRO A 47 7.59 21.69 7.58
CA PRO A 47 7.63 23.15 7.42
C PRO A 47 7.13 23.63 6.05
N ASN A 48 7.28 22.81 5.01
CA ASN A 48 6.73 23.05 3.67
C ASN A 48 6.57 21.72 2.90
N ARG A 49 6.03 21.79 1.68
CA ARG A 49 5.75 20.60 0.86
C ARG A 49 6.97 19.75 0.47
N TYR A 50 8.18 20.32 0.54
CA TYR A 50 9.41 19.62 0.16
C TYR A 50 10.23 19.15 1.35
N GLN A 51 9.90 19.55 2.57
CA GLN A 51 10.73 19.29 3.73
C GLN A 51 9.94 18.58 4.81
N LEU A 52 10.51 17.49 5.31
CA LEU A 52 10.02 16.74 6.46
C LEU A 52 11.15 16.65 7.49
N GLU A 53 10.80 16.74 8.76
CA GLU A 53 11.71 16.60 9.88
C GLU A 53 11.15 15.54 10.84
N ILE A 54 12.01 14.61 11.22
CA ILE A 54 11.68 13.53 12.16
C ILE A 54 12.79 13.46 13.21
N SER A 55 12.41 13.35 14.47
CA SER A 55 13.35 13.22 15.59
C SER A 55 14.18 11.92 15.49
N GLY A 56 15.43 11.99 15.94
CA GLY A 56 16.38 10.90 15.93
C GLY A 56 17.07 10.67 14.58
N ASN A 57 17.92 9.65 14.54
CA ASN A 57 18.57 9.16 13.32
C ASN A 57 17.63 8.19 12.59
N GLN A 58 17.10 8.61 11.45
CA GLN A 58 16.13 7.88 10.62
C GLN A 58 16.69 7.58 9.21
N MET A 59 18.01 7.52 9.08
CA MET A 59 18.67 7.27 7.79
C MET A 59 18.36 5.88 7.21
N ASP A 60 17.88 4.95 8.04
CA ASP A 60 17.43 3.62 7.62
C ASP A 60 16.18 3.66 6.71
N LEU A 61 15.39 4.74 6.80
CA LEU A 61 14.21 4.96 5.95
C LEU A 61 14.56 5.15 4.46
N GLU A 62 15.81 5.44 4.10
CA GLU A 62 16.25 5.61 2.70
C GLU A 62 15.87 4.42 1.81
N ASN A 63 15.93 3.20 2.36
CA ASN A 63 15.66 1.96 1.62
C ASN A 63 14.19 1.52 1.71
N LEU A 64 13.32 2.34 2.31
CA LEU A 64 11.91 2.05 2.41
C LEU A 64 11.26 2.11 1.02
N VAL A 65 10.53 1.07 0.64
CA VAL A 65 9.72 1.10 -0.59
C VAL A 65 8.50 1.98 -0.37
N ILE A 66 8.52 3.15 -1.01
CA ILE A 66 7.44 4.14 -0.92
C ILE A 66 6.36 3.94 -1.99
N ASP A 67 6.74 3.36 -3.13
CA ASP A 67 5.83 3.09 -4.23
C ASP A 67 6.17 1.73 -4.85
N ASP A 68 5.23 0.80 -4.70
CA ASP A 68 5.32 -0.55 -5.24
C ASP A 68 4.31 -0.69 -6.40
N PRO A 69 4.79 -0.77 -7.65
CA PRO A 69 3.92 -0.95 -8.82
C PRO A 69 2.99 -2.17 -8.71
N HIS A 70 3.45 -3.25 -8.06
CA HIS A 70 2.66 -4.48 -7.90
C HIS A 70 1.45 -4.23 -6.98
N SER A 71 1.70 -3.76 -5.76
CA SER A 71 0.63 -3.39 -4.81
C SER A 71 -0.34 -2.35 -5.39
N ASN A 72 0.17 -1.38 -6.15
CA ASN A 72 -0.66 -0.36 -6.80
C ASN A 72 -1.56 -0.94 -7.88
N LEU A 73 -1.02 -1.82 -8.74
CA LEU A 73 -1.80 -2.50 -9.75
C LEU A 73 -2.88 -3.37 -9.11
N GLN A 74 -2.51 -4.15 -8.09
CA GLN A 74 -3.43 -5.00 -7.35
C GLN A 74 -4.60 -4.19 -6.78
N ARG A 75 -4.32 -3.07 -6.09
CA ARG A 75 -5.35 -2.16 -5.57
C ARG A 75 -6.27 -1.61 -6.67
N ARG A 76 -5.72 -1.20 -7.82
CA ARG A 76 -6.53 -0.70 -8.95
C ARG A 76 -7.43 -1.77 -9.53
N ILE A 77 -7.00 -3.04 -9.56
CA ILE A 77 -7.84 -4.15 -10.01
C ILE A 77 -8.95 -4.42 -9.00
N TYR A 78 -8.66 -4.42 -7.69
CA TYR A 78 -9.70 -4.48 -6.66
C TYR A 78 -10.74 -3.38 -6.83
N ASP A 79 -10.29 -2.12 -6.97
CA ASP A 79 -11.19 -0.98 -7.20
C ASP A 79 -12.09 -1.18 -8.43
N ALA A 80 -11.56 -1.81 -9.49
CA ALA A 80 -12.34 -2.14 -10.68
C ALA A 80 -13.36 -3.26 -10.42
N ILE A 81 -12.97 -4.34 -9.73
CA ILE A 81 -13.86 -5.45 -9.37
C ILE A 81 -15.03 -4.93 -8.54
N PHE A 82 -14.77 -4.15 -7.50
CA PHE A 82 -15.83 -3.61 -6.62
C PHE A 82 -16.77 -2.62 -7.33
N ARG A 83 -16.34 -2.02 -8.46
CA ARG A 83 -17.22 -1.20 -9.30
C ARG A 83 -18.07 -2.01 -10.28
N ILE A 84 -17.61 -3.20 -10.65
CA ILE A 84 -18.32 -4.11 -11.58
C ILE A 84 -19.29 -5.01 -10.82
N LEU A 85 -18.99 -5.35 -9.57
CA LEU A 85 -19.87 -6.15 -8.72
C LEU A 85 -21.27 -5.51 -8.62
N PRO A 86 -22.35 -6.29 -8.74
CA PRO A 86 -23.71 -5.78 -8.58
C PRO A 86 -23.90 -5.15 -7.19
N GLU A 87 -24.59 -3.99 -7.13
CA GLU A 87 -24.83 -3.27 -5.87
C GLU A 87 -25.57 -4.12 -4.81
N GLY A 88 -26.35 -5.12 -5.25
CA GLY A 88 -27.04 -6.05 -4.37
C GLY A 88 -26.10 -7.01 -3.62
N PHE A 89 -24.88 -7.24 -4.13
CA PHE A 89 -23.95 -8.23 -3.59
C PHE A 89 -23.15 -7.65 -2.44
N LYS A 90 -23.79 -7.63 -1.27
CA LYS A 90 -23.22 -7.03 -0.04
C LYS A 90 -22.40 -8.02 0.79
N ILE A 91 -22.57 -9.32 0.58
CA ILE A 91 -21.82 -10.35 1.30
C ILE A 91 -20.65 -10.77 0.42
N ILE A 92 -19.45 -10.39 0.84
CA ILE A 92 -18.22 -10.55 0.06
C ILE A 92 -17.16 -11.27 0.88
N LYS A 93 -16.55 -12.30 0.30
CA LYS A 93 -15.37 -12.98 0.84
C LYS A 93 -14.21 -12.81 -0.12
N ASP A 94 -13.17 -12.13 0.35
CA ASP A 94 -11.89 -12.03 -0.35
C ASP A 94 -11.08 -13.33 -0.13
N MET A 95 -10.68 -13.94 -1.23
CA MET A 95 -9.89 -15.18 -1.30
C MET A 95 -8.60 -15.00 -2.09
N SER A 96 -8.19 -13.75 -2.31
CA SER A 96 -7.02 -13.40 -3.11
C SER A 96 -5.72 -13.90 -2.48
N THR A 97 -4.78 -14.35 -3.31
CA THR A 97 -3.47 -14.86 -2.88
C THR A 97 -2.37 -14.36 -3.80
N LYS A 98 -1.32 -13.72 -3.26
CA LYS A 98 -0.18 -13.17 -4.01
C LYS A 98 -0.59 -12.41 -5.28
N ASP A 99 -0.52 -13.08 -6.43
CA ASP A 99 -0.76 -12.55 -7.77
C ASP A 99 -2.16 -12.84 -8.31
N ILE A 100 -2.99 -13.55 -7.55
CA ILE A 100 -4.36 -13.92 -7.88
C ILE A 100 -5.30 -13.06 -7.05
N ILE A 101 -6.22 -12.38 -7.73
CA ILE A 101 -7.35 -11.69 -7.10
C ILE A 101 -8.60 -12.55 -7.30
N ALA A 102 -9.18 -13.01 -6.19
CA ALA A 102 -10.35 -13.87 -6.18
C ALA A 102 -11.34 -13.40 -5.12
N VAL A 103 -12.59 -13.17 -5.52
CA VAL A 103 -13.63 -12.65 -4.64
C VAL A 103 -14.91 -13.45 -4.87
N VAL A 104 -15.50 -13.97 -3.80
CA VAL A 104 -16.83 -14.58 -3.81
C VAL A 104 -17.82 -13.54 -3.28
N ALA A 105 -18.80 -13.15 -4.10
CA ALA A 105 -19.77 -12.11 -3.76
C ALA A 105 -21.20 -12.58 -4.04
N THR A 106 -22.14 -12.22 -3.15
CA THR A 106 -23.55 -12.62 -3.21
C THR A 106 -24.41 -11.64 -2.40
N ASP A 107 -25.72 -11.61 -2.68
CA ASP A 107 -26.76 -10.95 -1.89
C ASP A 107 -27.33 -11.84 -0.75
N GLU A 108 -26.93 -13.12 -0.69
CA GLU A 108 -27.31 -14.09 0.33
C GLU A 108 -26.10 -14.59 1.13
N LEU A 109 -26.30 -15.55 2.04
CA LEU A 109 -25.19 -16.18 2.77
C LEU A 109 -24.29 -16.96 1.81
N ILE A 110 -22.97 -16.83 1.99
CA ILE A 110 -21.99 -17.56 1.21
C ILE A 110 -22.09 -19.05 1.53
N MET A 111 -22.27 -19.87 0.50
CA MET A 111 -22.25 -21.33 0.61
C MET A 111 -20.83 -21.88 0.54
N ASP A 112 -20.56 -22.94 1.31
CA ASP A 112 -19.27 -23.64 1.31
C ASP A 112 -18.87 -24.11 -0.09
N SER A 113 -19.83 -24.64 -0.87
CA SER A 113 -19.58 -25.07 -2.26
C SER A 113 -19.07 -23.95 -3.18
N TRP A 114 -19.39 -22.68 -2.90
CA TRP A 114 -18.90 -21.55 -3.69
C TRP A 114 -17.46 -21.19 -3.31
N ILE A 115 -17.12 -21.38 -2.04
CA ILE A 115 -15.75 -21.22 -1.53
C ILE A 115 -14.87 -22.31 -2.13
N GLU A 116 -15.30 -23.57 -2.06
CA GLU A 116 -14.60 -24.71 -2.68
C GLU A 116 -14.35 -24.47 -4.17
N LYS A 117 -15.38 -23.98 -4.89
CA LYS A 117 -15.23 -23.68 -6.31
C LYS A 117 -14.24 -22.56 -6.59
N ALA A 118 -14.19 -21.53 -5.75
CA ALA A 118 -13.19 -20.46 -5.87
C ALA A 118 -11.78 -20.99 -5.60
N GLU A 119 -11.60 -21.89 -4.63
CA GLU A 119 -10.31 -22.54 -4.35
C GLU A 119 -9.82 -23.38 -5.52
N GLU A 120 -10.73 -24.10 -6.20
CA GLU A 120 -10.40 -24.82 -7.44
C GLU A 120 -9.85 -23.86 -8.52
N TYR A 121 -10.52 -22.74 -8.78
CA TYR A 121 -10.04 -21.75 -9.77
C TYR A 121 -8.70 -21.13 -9.37
N ILE A 122 -8.49 -20.84 -8.09
CA ILE A 122 -7.21 -20.33 -7.58
C ILE A 122 -6.11 -21.38 -7.79
N ALA A 123 -6.40 -22.67 -7.57
CA ALA A 123 -5.45 -23.75 -7.79
C ALA A 123 -5.12 -23.92 -9.28
N GLU A 124 -6.09 -23.84 -10.18
CA GLU A 124 -5.88 -23.88 -11.63
C GLU A 124 -4.94 -22.75 -12.09
N LEU A 125 -5.23 -21.51 -11.68
CA LEU A 125 -4.41 -20.34 -12.01
C LEU A 125 -2.97 -20.46 -11.48
N ASN A 126 -2.79 -20.98 -10.25
CA ASN A 126 -1.45 -21.22 -9.69
C ASN A 126 -0.66 -22.28 -10.46
N ASN A 127 -1.35 -23.24 -11.08
CA ASN A 127 -0.73 -24.29 -11.89
C ASN A 127 -0.51 -23.86 -13.35
N GLY A 128 -0.79 -22.58 -13.70
CA GLY A 128 -0.55 -22.01 -15.02
C GLY A 128 -1.58 -22.43 -16.07
N MET A 129 -2.81 -22.74 -15.66
CA MET A 129 -3.93 -23.11 -16.54
C MET A 129 -5.05 -22.06 -16.49
#